data_AF-A0A8R7QPL2-F1
#
_entry.id   AF-A0A8R7QPL2-F1
#
_cell.length_a   1.000
_cell.length_b   1.000
_cell.length_c   1.000
_cell.angle_alpha   90.00
_cell.angle_beta   90.00
_cell.angle_gamma   90.00
#
_symmetry.space_group_name_H-M   'P 1'
#
loop_
_entity.id
_entity.type
_entity.pdbx_description
1 polymer ?
#
loop_
_entity_poly.entity_id
_entity_poly.type
_entity_poly.pdbx_seq_one_letter_code
_entity_poly.pdbx_strand_id
1 'polypeptide(L)'
;MLIDWPSRRMQIEHEGFTMVLQGVISNASKCETLNSVQLASMEKQAAVAYAIHICFATDSDTITELNCTELPPEIVQVLLDYQDIFLEPTGLPPKRACNHTIPLMQGAQPVNIRGYRHKPELKMEVERQVAEMLKAALIQKSSIPFSSPIILVKKKDGTWRMCVDYRCLNAMTIISKYPVPVLEDILDELSGACWFSKLDLRSGYHQIRLAEGEEYKTAFQTHSGHY
;
A
#
# COMPACT_ATOMS: atom_id res chain seq x y z
N MET A 1 40.22 -9.49 -11.82
CA MET A 1 39.20 -8.66 -12.49
C MET A 1 39.39 -7.22 -12.04
N LEU A 2 39.65 -6.30 -12.98
CA LEU A 2 39.84 -4.87 -12.74
C LEU A 2 38.72 -4.12 -13.45
N ILE A 3 38.01 -3.24 -12.74
CA ILE A 3 36.90 -2.45 -13.30
C ILE A 3 37.21 -0.96 -13.14
N ASP A 4 37.29 -0.25 -14.25
CA ASP A 4 37.38 1.20 -14.33
C ASP A 4 36.01 1.75 -14.72
N TRP A 5 35.23 2.12 -13.71
CA TRP A 5 33.88 2.65 -13.88
C TRP A 5 33.83 3.98 -14.66
N PRO A 6 34.67 4.99 -14.36
CA PRO A 6 34.72 6.22 -15.15
C PRO A 6 34.92 5.98 -16.65
N SER A 7 35.82 5.07 -17.01
CA SER A 7 36.14 4.77 -18.42
C SER A 7 35.25 3.68 -19.04
N ARG A 8 34.29 3.14 -18.27
CA ARG A 8 33.42 2.00 -18.63
C ARG A 8 34.22 0.80 -19.16
N ARG A 9 35.35 0.49 -18.53
CA ARG A 9 36.25 -0.60 -18.91
C ARG A 9 36.27 -1.69 -17.86
N MET A 10 36.22 -2.94 -18.30
CA MET A 10 36.40 -4.09 -17.43
C MET A 10 37.44 -5.03 -18.03
N GLN A 11 38.43 -5.39 -17.22
CA GLN A 11 39.48 -6.33 -17.57
C GLN A 11 39.31 -7.63 -16.79
N ILE A 12 39.18 -8.74 -17.52
CA ILE A 12 39.01 -10.09 -16.98
C ILE A 12 40.17 -10.94 -17.49
N GLU A 13 40.80 -11.70 -16.60
CA GLU A 13 41.74 -12.75 -17.00
C GLU A 13 40.98 -14.08 -17.10
N HIS A 14 41.07 -14.72 -18.25
CA HIS A 14 40.49 -16.03 -18.50
C HIS A 14 41.46 -16.86 -19.36
N GLU A 15 41.78 -18.07 -18.90
CA GLU A 15 42.69 -19.02 -19.58
C GLU A 15 44.07 -18.42 -19.94
N GLY A 16 44.61 -17.55 -19.09
CA GLY A 16 45.91 -16.90 -19.32
C GLY A 16 45.88 -15.73 -20.31
N PHE A 17 44.70 -15.39 -20.84
CA PHE A 17 44.48 -14.21 -21.67
C PHE A 17 43.75 -13.12 -20.91
N THR A 18 44.22 -11.90 -21.11
CA THR A 18 43.56 -10.70 -20.59
C THR A 18 42.53 -10.22 -21.60
N MET A 19 41.25 -10.39 -21.29
CA MET A 19 40.14 -9.85 -22.06
C MET A 19 39.74 -8.48 -21.51
N VAL A 20 39.70 -7.46 -22.37
CA VAL A 20 39.22 -6.12 -22.03
C VAL A 20 37.88 -5.88 -22.69
N LEU A 21 36.85 -5.68 -21.88
CA LEU A 21 35.51 -5.28 -22.29
C LEU A 21 35.36 -3.76 -22.18
N GLN A 22 34.93 -3.13 -23.26
CA GLN A 22 34.63 -1.70 -23.34
C GLN A 22 33.12 -1.52 -23.39
N GLY A 23 32.55 -0.85 -22.39
CA GLY A 23 31.15 -0.45 -22.41
C GLY A 23 30.85 0.54 -23.53
N VAL A 24 29.61 0.52 -24.04
CA VAL A 24 29.16 1.39 -25.14
C VAL A 24 29.42 2.86 -24.78
N ILE A 25 30.30 3.49 -25.55
CA ILE A 25 30.55 4.93 -25.52
C ILE A 25 29.57 5.52 -26.53
N SER A 26 28.58 6.30 -26.08
CA SER A 26 27.63 6.92 -27.01
C SER A 26 28.36 7.95 -27.87
N ASN A 27 28.63 7.60 -29.11
CA ASN A 27 29.13 8.47 -30.18
C ASN A 27 28.00 9.33 -30.81
N ALA A 28 26.80 9.32 -30.22
CA ALA A 28 25.69 10.19 -30.57
C ALA A 28 25.93 11.60 -30.02
N SER A 29 26.77 12.38 -30.71
CA SER A 29 27.15 13.73 -30.28
C SER A 29 26.12 14.81 -30.63
N LYS A 30 25.11 14.51 -31.46
CA LYS A 30 24.03 15.43 -31.83
C LYS A 30 22.74 14.67 -32.12
N CYS A 31 21.69 14.99 -31.36
CA CYS A 31 20.31 14.68 -31.72
C CYS A 31 19.69 15.95 -32.28
N GLU A 32 19.48 16.01 -33.59
CA GLU A 32 18.77 17.14 -34.21
C GLU A 32 17.27 16.96 -34.00
N THR A 33 16.58 18.04 -33.64
CA THR A 33 15.13 18.02 -33.48
C THR A 33 14.47 17.90 -34.84
N LEU A 34 13.81 16.78 -35.09
CA LEU A 34 13.01 16.55 -36.29
C LEU A 34 11.58 17.05 -36.05
N ASN A 35 11.00 17.70 -37.05
CA ASN A 35 9.57 18.02 -37.04
C ASN A 35 8.74 16.86 -37.64
N SER A 36 7.42 16.95 -37.50
CA SER A 36 6.48 15.91 -37.93
C SER A 36 6.55 15.60 -39.44
N VAL A 37 6.87 16.61 -40.26
CA VAL A 37 6.98 16.45 -41.73
C VAL A 37 8.26 15.69 -42.09
N GLN A 38 9.37 15.99 -41.43
CA GLN A 38 10.64 15.29 -41.62
C GLN A 38 10.53 13.82 -41.19
N LEU A 39 9.90 13.55 -40.04
CA LEU A 39 9.66 12.19 -39.57
C LEU A 39 8.82 11.37 -40.57
N ALA A 40 7.72 11.94 -41.07
CA ALA A 40 6.86 11.29 -42.06
C ALA A 40 7.59 11.02 -43.39
N SER A 41 8.54 11.89 -43.77
CA SER A 41 9.40 11.66 -44.94
C SER A 41 10.39 10.51 -44.71
N MET A 42 10.96 10.41 -43.51
CA MET A 42 11.91 9.35 -43.16
C MET A 42 11.22 7.98 -43.05
N GLU A 43 9.99 7.94 -42.54
CA GLU A 43 9.17 6.72 -42.50
C GLU A 43 8.89 6.19 -43.90
N LYS A 44 8.52 7.07 -44.84
CA LYS A 44 8.33 6.71 -46.26
C LYS A 44 9.60 6.17 -46.94
N GLN A 45 10.78 6.55 -46.43
CA GLN A 45 12.07 6.10 -46.94
C GLN A 45 12.62 4.88 -46.20
N ALA A 46 11.85 4.27 -45.30
CA ALA A 46 12.28 3.17 -44.42
C ALA A 46 13.56 3.50 -43.61
N ALA A 47 13.79 4.78 -43.32
CA ALA A 47 14.96 5.26 -42.56
C ALA A 47 14.72 5.29 -41.05
N VAL A 48 13.56 4.78 -40.59
CA VAL A 48 13.17 4.71 -39.18
C VAL A 48 13.17 3.25 -38.75
N ALA A 49 14.09 2.87 -37.87
CA ALA A 49 14.11 1.53 -37.29
C ALA A 49 13.13 1.38 -36.12
N TYR A 50 13.07 2.39 -35.25
CA TYR A 50 12.21 2.44 -34.06
C TYR A 50 11.79 3.87 -33.77
N ALA A 51 10.55 4.08 -33.32
CA ALA A 51 10.04 5.36 -32.84
C ALA A 51 9.56 5.20 -31.39
N ILE A 52 10.02 6.07 -30.49
CA ILE A 52 9.64 6.05 -29.08
C ILE A 52 8.97 7.39 -28.77
N HIS A 53 7.69 7.35 -28.41
CA HIS A 53 6.95 8.53 -27.95
C HIS A 53 6.98 8.55 -26.42
N ILE A 54 7.59 9.59 -25.84
CA ILE A 54 7.65 9.79 -24.39
C ILE A 54 6.63 10.86 -24.02
N CYS A 55 5.58 10.45 -23.33
CA CYS A 55 4.57 11.34 -22.76
C CYS A 55 4.87 11.54 -21.28
N PHE A 56 4.67 12.76 -20.76
CA PHE A 56 4.55 12.93 -19.32
C PHE A 56 3.20 12.33 -18.89
N ALA A 57 3.24 11.28 -18.08
CA ALA A 57 2.08 10.87 -17.32
C ALA A 57 1.79 12.00 -16.31
N THR A 58 0.70 12.72 -16.50
CA THR A 58 0.18 13.57 -15.43
C THR A 58 -0.23 12.63 -14.30
N ASP A 59 0.39 12.77 -13.13
CA ASP A 59 -0.08 12.16 -11.89
C ASP A 59 -1.49 12.68 -11.61
N SER A 60 -2.49 12.01 -12.19
CA SER A 60 -3.89 12.30 -11.94
C SER A 60 -4.29 11.61 -10.65
N ASP A 61 -3.76 12.10 -9.53
CA ASP A 61 -4.25 11.79 -8.18
C ASP A 61 -5.64 12.42 -7.92
N THR A 62 -6.20 13.11 -8.90
CA THR A 62 -7.61 13.47 -8.98
C THR A 62 -8.24 12.76 -10.18
N ILE A 63 -9.01 11.71 -9.90
CA ILE A 63 -10.09 11.27 -10.79
C ILE A 63 -11.17 12.36 -10.71
N THR A 64 -10.94 13.49 -11.37
CA THR A 64 -12.00 14.43 -11.71
C THR A 64 -12.46 14.06 -13.10
N GLU A 65 -13.61 13.41 -13.14
CA GLU A 65 -14.44 13.21 -14.34
C GLU A 65 -13.73 12.56 -15.52
N LEU A 66 -13.59 11.23 -15.43
CA LEU A 66 -13.85 10.42 -16.61
C LEU A 66 -15.25 10.81 -17.09
N ASN A 67 -15.32 11.60 -18.17
CA ASN A 67 -16.45 11.58 -19.07
C ASN A 67 -16.55 10.16 -19.66
N CYS A 68 -17.02 9.22 -18.83
CA CYS A 68 -17.34 7.87 -19.24
C CYS A 68 -18.58 7.97 -20.13
N THR A 69 -18.36 7.72 -21.41
CA THR A 69 -19.37 7.08 -22.24
C THR A 69 -19.95 5.89 -21.47
N GLU A 70 -21.27 5.79 -21.49
CA GLU A 70 -22.11 4.93 -20.66
C GLU A 70 -21.46 3.56 -20.35
N LEU A 71 -21.40 3.20 -19.06
CA LEU A 71 -20.92 1.88 -18.64
C LEU A 71 -21.74 0.80 -19.38
N PRO A 72 -21.10 -0.27 -19.90
CA PRO A 72 -21.82 -1.38 -20.50
C PRO A 72 -22.94 -1.87 -19.55
N PRO A 73 -24.14 -2.15 -20.07
CA PRO A 73 -25.29 -2.58 -19.26
C PRO A 73 -24.97 -3.76 -18.34
N GLU A 74 -24.09 -4.66 -18.78
CA GLU A 74 -23.64 -5.83 -18.04
C GLU A 74 -22.84 -5.43 -16.79
N ILE A 75 -21.99 -4.40 -16.88
CA ILE A 75 -21.23 -3.89 -15.72
C ILE A 75 -22.18 -3.18 -14.76
N VAL A 76 -23.11 -2.39 -15.28
CA VAL A 76 -24.13 -1.72 -14.46
C VAL A 76 -24.95 -2.74 -13.68
N GLN A 77 -25.36 -3.84 -14.32
CA GLN A 77 -26.09 -4.90 -13.65
C GLN A 77 -25.28 -5.52 -12.51
N VAL A 78 -23.99 -5.84 -12.73
CA VAL A 78 -23.13 -6.37 -11.66
C VAL A 78 -22.97 -5.38 -10.51
N LEU A 79 -22.82 -4.09 -10.80
CA LEU A 79 -22.71 -3.06 -9.75
C LEU A 79 -24.01 -2.91 -8.94
N LEU A 80 -25.17 -3.10 -9.58
CA LEU A 80 -26.47 -3.12 -8.91
C LEU A 80 -26.66 -4.38 -8.07
N ASP A 81 -26.26 -5.54 -8.59
CA ASP A 81 -26.38 -6.84 -7.90
C ASP A 81 -25.56 -6.87 -6.60
N TYR A 82 -24.41 -6.16 -6.56
CA TYR A 82 -23.53 -6.07 -5.40
C TYR A 82 -23.50 -4.66 -4.79
N GLN A 83 -24.58 -3.87 -4.91
CA GLN A 83 -24.60 -2.51 -4.38
C GLN A 83 -24.33 -2.46 -2.87
N ASP A 84 -24.68 -3.53 -2.15
CA ASP A 84 -24.49 -3.68 -0.71
C ASP A 84 -23.01 -3.66 -0.28
N ILE A 85 -22.08 -4.15 -1.10
CA ILE A 85 -20.64 -4.20 -0.75
C ILE A 85 -20.01 -2.80 -0.66
N PHE A 86 -20.64 -1.80 -1.30
CA PHE A 86 -20.17 -0.42 -1.33
C PHE A 86 -20.76 0.43 -0.19
N LEU A 87 -21.71 -0.11 0.58
CA LEU A 87 -22.29 0.58 1.73
C LEU A 87 -21.27 0.69 2.87
N GLU A 88 -21.41 1.74 3.67
CA GLU A 88 -20.57 1.91 4.86
C GLU A 88 -20.91 0.80 5.88
N PRO A 89 -19.92 0.00 6.33
CA PRO A 89 -20.17 -1.05 7.30
C PRO A 89 -20.74 -0.48 8.59
N THR A 90 -21.84 -1.05 9.06
CA THR A 90 -22.47 -0.68 10.32
C THR A 90 -22.36 -1.85 11.30
N GLY A 91 -21.69 -1.61 12.42
CA GLY A 91 -21.50 -2.61 13.46
C GLY A 91 -20.26 -3.49 13.27
N LEU A 92 -20.20 -4.57 14.07
CA LEU A 92 -19.08 -5.52 14.02
C LEU A 92 -19.12 -6.34 12.73
N PRO A 93 -17.95 -6.67 12.15
CA PRO A 93 -17.89 -7.56 11.00
C PRO A 93 -18.53 -8.92 11.30
N PRO A 94 -19.10 -9.59 10.29
CA PRO A 94 -19.67 -10.92 10.46
C PRO A 94 -18.59 -11.90 10.92
N LYS A 95 -18.99 -12.92 11.71
CA LYS A 95 -18.09 -14.04 12.04
C LYS A 95 -17.75 -14.78 10.73
N ARG A 96 -16.47 -14.98 10.46
CA ARG A 96 -15.97 -15.72 9.28
C ARG A 96 -15.13 -16.91 9.75
N ALA A 97 -14.77 -17.80 8.82
CA ALA A 97 -13.91 -18.95 9.11
C ALA A 97 -12.52 -18.54 9.67
N CYS A 98 -12.04 -17.34 9.34
CA CYS A 98 -10.74 -16.81 9.70
C CYS A 98 -10.82 -15.54 10.56
N ASN A 99 -11.42 -15.63 11.76
CA ASN A 99 -11.34 -14.53 12.72
C ASN A 99 -9.88 -14.30 13.16
N HIS A 100 -9.51 -13.06 13.41
CA HIS A 100 -8.15 -12.69 13.78
C HIS A 100 -7.83 -13.15 15.22
N THR A 101 -6.77 -13.93 15.36
CA THR A 101 -6.21 -14.36 16.65
C THR A 101 -4.83 -13.74 16.84
N ILE A 102 -4.50 -13.41 18.09
CA ILE A 102 -3.23 -12.81 18.49
C ILE A 102 -2.55 -13.80 19.47
N PRO A 103 -1.93 -14.87 18.97
CA PRO A 103 -1.28 -15.86 19.82
C PRO A 103 -0.09 -15.22 20.54
N LEU A 104 -0.09 -15.24 21.87
CA LEU A 104 1.02 -14.68 22.67
C LEU A 104 2.03 -15.79 23.02
N MET A 105 3.30 -15.41 23.17
CA MET A 105 4.34 -16.30 23.69
C MET A 105 4.00 -16.79 25.10
N GLN A 106 4.49 -17.99 25.45
CA GLN A 106 4.25 -18.56 26.78
C GLN A 106 4.82 -17.65 27.87
N GLY A 107 4.00 -17.31 28.86
CA GLY A 107 4.39 -16.42 29.96
C GLY A 107 4.28 -14.92 29.66
N ALA A 108 3.74 -14.53 28.50
CA ALA A 108 3.50 -13.13 28.16
C ALA A 108 2.69 -12.41 29.25
N GLN A 109 3.19 -11.26 29.68
CA GLN A 109 2.54 -10.42 30.68
C GLN A 109 1.70 -9.32 30.01
N PRO A 110 0.67 -8.79 30.70
CA PRO A 110 -0.08 -7.66 30.19
C PRO A 110 0.81 -6.45 29.86
N VAL A 111 0.63 -5.90 28.66
CA VAL A 111 1.27 -4.63 28.27
C VAL A 111 0.52 -3.51 28.97
N ASN A 112 1.17 -2.71 29.81
CA ASN A 112 0.57 -1.48 30.33
C ASN A 112 1.55 -0.33 30.18
N ILE A 113 1.42 0.41 29.08
CA ILE A 113 2.34 1.50 28.73
C ILE A 113 1.59 2.81 28.82
N ARG A 114 2.09 3.71 29.67
CA ARG A 114 1.53 5.05 29.87
C ARG A 114 1.29 5.79 28.55
N GLY A 115 0.09 6.34 28.40
CA GLY A 115 -0.29 7.18 27.27
C GLY A 115 0.66 8.37 27.05
N TYR A 116 0.94 8.66 25.79
CA TYR A 116 1.77 9.80 25.40
C TYR A 116 1.06 11.14 25.65
N ARG A 117 1.86 12.18 25.90
CA ARG A 117 1.33 13.54 26.08
C ARG A 117 1.01 14.16 24.73
N HIS A 118 -0.26 14.50 24.53
CA HIS A 118 -0.75 15.22 23.36
C HIS A 118 -1.03 16.69 23.67
N LYS A 119 -0.85 17.56 22.67
CA LYS A 119 -1.28 18.97 22.74
C LYS A 119 -2.81 19.07 22.80
N PRO A 120 -3.40 20.14 23.37
CA PRO A 120 -4.85 20.28 23.49
C PRO A 120 -5.60 20.13 22.15
N GLU A 121 -5.07 20.65 21.05
CA GLU A 121 -5.71 20.56 19.73
C GLU A 121 -5.79 19.12 19.24
N LEU A 122 -4.75 18.33 19.53
CA LEU A 122 -4.67 16.92 19.17
C LEU A 122 -5.58 16.06 20.05
N LYS A 123 -5.81 16.46 21.31
CA LYS A 123 -6.71 15.75 22.22
C LYS A 123 -8.16 15.75 21.72
N MET A 124 -8.62 16.88 21.18
CA MET A 124 -9.96 16.99 20.58
C MET A 124 -10.09 16.06 19.37
N GLU A 125 -9.05 15.95 18.55
CA GLU A 125 -9.06 15.04 17.40
C GLU A 125 -9.09 13.56 17.82
N VAL A 126 -8.38 13.20 18.90
CA VAL A 126 -8.49 11.86 19.49
C VAL A 126 -9.92 11.58 19.95
N GLU A 127 -10.55 12.51 20.67
CA GLU A 127 -11.91 12.34 21.17
C GLU A 127 -12.93 12.18 20.02
N ARG A 128 -12.76 12.97 18.95
CA ARG A 128 -13.59 12.86 17.74
C ARG A 128 -13.48 11.47 17.10
N GLN A 129 -12.26 10.97 16.86
CA GLN A 129 -12.06 9.64 16.26
C GLN A 129 -12.54 8.51 17.19
N VAL A 130 -12.34 8.63 18.50
CA VAL A 130 -12.85 7.67 19.49
C VAL A 130 -14.38 7.60 19.46
N ALA A 131 -15.05 8.74 19.42
CA ALA A 131 -16.51 8.79 19.33
C ALA A 131 -17.04 8.14 18.04
N GLU A 132 -16.37 8.36 16.91
CA GLU A 132 -16.72 7.73 15.63
C GLU A 132 -16.55 6.21 15.67
N MET A 133 -15.44 5.71 16.21
CA MET A 133 -15.22 4.26 16.33
C MET A 133 -16.21 3.59 17.31
N LEU A 134 -16.57 4.27 18.41
CA LEU A 134 -17.61 3.79 19.33
C LEU A 134 -18.97 3.72 18.63
N LYS A 135 -19.34 4.76 17.87
CA LYS A 135 -20.60 4.80 17.10
C LYS A 135 -20.65 3.70 16.04
N ALA A 136 -19.52 3.40 15.40
CA ALA A 136 -19.39 2.31 14.44
C ALA A 136 -19.29 0.92 15.10
N ALA A 137 -19.28 0.84 16.43
CA ALA A 137 -19.06 -0.38 17.23
C ALA A 137 -17.75 -1.13 16.88
N LEU A 138 -16.72 -0.39 16.44
CA LEU A 138 -15.38 -0.93 16.20
C LEU A 138 -14.60 -1.12 17.50
N ILE A 139 -14.89 -0.28 18.50
CA ILE A 139 -14.30 -0.32 19.83
C ILE A 139 -15.40 -0.29 20.89
N GLN A 140 -15.06 -0.67 22.10
CA GLN A 140 -15.90 -0.55 23.29
C GLN A 140 -15.08 0.04 24.44
N LYS A 141 -15.72 0.43 25.54
CA LYS A 141 -14.97 0.79 26.76
C LYS A 141 -14.49 -0.49 27.44
N SER A 142 -13.29 -0.46 28.02
CA SER A 142 -12.74 -1.60 28.76
C SER A 142 -12.02 -1.14 30.04
N SER A 143 -11.79 -2.08 30.96
CA SER A 143 -11.05 -1.84 32.22
C SER A 143 -10.01 -2.94 32.46
N ILE A 144 -9.36 -3.36 31.38
CA ILE A 144 -8.48 -4.54 31.32
C ILE A 144 -7.03 -4.11 31.57
N PRO A 145 -6.17 -4.98 32.14
CA PRO A 145 -4.76 -4.64 32.39
C PRO A 145 -3.90 -4.40 31.15
N PHE A 146 -4.33 -4.85 29.96
CA PHE A 146 -3.67 -4.52 28.70
C PHE A 146 -4.01 -3.10 28.28
N SER A 147 -3.01 -2.33 27.92
CA SER A 147 -3.12 -0.92 27.58
C SER A 147 -1.94 -0.49 26.70
N SER A 148 -2.22 -0.37 25.40
CA SER A 148 -1.31 0.27 24.44
C SER A 148 -1.60 1.77 24.35
N PRO A 149 -0.58 2.63 24.17
CA PRO A 149 -0.77 4.06 24.03
C PRO A 149 -1.16 4.40 22.59
N ILE A 150 -1.85 5.52 22.40
CA ILE A 150 -2.18 6.04 21.07
C ILE A 150 -1.20 7.13 20.63
N ILE A 151 -0.92 7.17 19.33
CA ILE A 151 -0.17 8.21 18.63
C ILE A 151 -1.01 8.81 17.52
N LEU A 152 -0.78 10.07 17.20
CA LEU A 152 -1.41 10.74 16.07
C LEU A 152 -0.36 10.96 14.97
N VAL A 153 -0.71 10.52 13.76
CA VAL A 153 0.12 10.68 12.58
C VAL A 153 -0.58 11.62 11.61
N LYS A 154 0.12 12.68 11.18
CA LYS A 154 -0.40 13.59 10.17
C LYS A 154 -0.23 12.97 8.78
N LYS A 155 -1.33 12.83 8.05
CA LYS A 155 -1.31 12.39 6.65
C LYS A 155 -0.90 13.54 5.73
N LYS A 156 -0.54 13.19 4.48
CA LYS A 156 -0.20 14.16 3.42
C LYS A 156 -1.35 15.12 3.10
N ASP A 157 -2.59 14.63 3.20
CA ASP A 157 -3.83 15.41 3.02
C ASP A 157 -4.12 16.41 4.16
N GLY A 158 -3.26 16.47 5.18
CA GLY A 158 -3.41 17.35 6.34
C GLY A 158 -4.28 16.79 7.46
N THR A 159 -4.99 15.69 7.24
CA THR A 159 -5.81 15.01 8.25
C THR A 159 -4.94 14.25 9.25
N TRP A 160 -5.51 13.97 10.43
CA TRP A 160 -4.85 13.16 11.46
C TRP A 160 -5.38 11.73 11.43
N ARG A 161 -4.48 10.77 11.63
CA ARG A 161 -4.84 9.36 11.85
C ARG A 161 -4.43 8.97 13.26
N MET A 162 -5.40 8.52 14.06
CA MET A 162 -5.10 7.86 15.32
C MET A 162 -4.56 6.46 15.03
N CYS A 163 -3.39 6.15 15.57
CA CYS A 163 -2.78 4.83 15.52
C CYS A 163 -2.53 4.34 16.94
N VAL A 164 -2.84 3.08 17.20
CA VAL A 164 -2.47 2.43 18.46
C VAL A 164 -1.06 1.86 18.34
N ASP A 165 -0.21 2.15 19.31
CA ASP A 165 1.15 1.63 19.35
C ASP A 165 1.17 0.22 19.96
N TYR A 166 1.02 -0.77 19.09
CA TYR A 166 1.11 -2.19 19.46
C TYR A 166 2.53 -2.74 19.43
N ARG A 167 3.60 -1.93 19.41
CA ARG A 167 4.98 -2.46 19.31
C ARG A 167 5.31 -3.49 20.40
N CYS A 168 4.94 -3.23 21.65
CA CYS A 168 5.17 -4.16 22.75
C CYS A 168 4.27 -5.40 22.69
N LEU A 169 3.02 -5.24 22.24
CA LEU A 169 2.13 -6.38 21.99
C LEU A 169 2.71 -7.27 20.88
N ASN A 170 3.06 -6.68 19.73
CA ASN A 170 3.62 -7.36 18.58
C ASN A 170 4.92 -8.10 18.91
N ALA A 171 5.76 -7.54 19.80
CA ALA A 171 6.97 -8.21 20.25
C ALA A 171 6.70 -9.47 21.08
N MET A 172 5.52 -9.60 21.68
CA MET A 172 5.08 -10.78 22.44
C MET A 172 4.18 -11.73 21.64
N THR A 173 3.75 -11.33 20.45
CA THR A 173 2.90 -12.13 19.57
C THR A 173 3.75 -13.11 18.76
N ILE A 174 3.31 -14.37 18.69
CA ILE A 174 3.90 -15.39 17.84
C ILE A 174 3.62 -15.01 16.38
N ILE A 175 4.69 -14.75 15.63
CA ILE A 175 4.59 -14.32 14.22
C ILE A 175 4.10 -15.49 13.37
N SER A 176 2.90 -15.36 12.82
CA SER A 176 2.41 -16.23 11.76
C SER A 176 3.01 -15.80 10.42
N LYS A 177 3.65 -16.73 9.71
CA LYS A 177 4.18 -16.49 8.36
C LYS A 177 3.13 -16.91 7.34
N TYR A 178 2.49 -15.95 6.71
CA TYR A 178 1.69 -16.19 5.52
C TYR A 178 2.57 -15.99 4.28
N PRO A 179 2.58 -16.93 3.30
CA PRO A 179 3.34 -16.74 2.08
C PRO A 179 2.69 -15.63 1.25
N VAL A 180 3.30 -14.45 1.26
CA VAL A 180 2.93 -13.37 0.36
C VAL A 180 3.57 -13.67 -1.00
N PRO A 181 2.78 -13.77 -2.09
CA PRO A 181 3.32 -14.03 -3.42
C PRO A 181 4.33 -12.96 -3.83
N VAL A 182 5.32 -13.36 -4.63
CA VAL A 182 6.32 -12.46 -5.20
C VAL A 182 5.63 -11.63 -6.29
N LEU A 183 5.98 -10.35 -6.40
CA LEU A 183 5.31 -9.44 -7.34
C LEU A 183 5.46 -9.91 -8.78
N GLU A 184 6.64 -10.39 -9.14
CA GLU A 184 6.97 -10.95 -10.44
C GLU A 184 6.05 -12.13 -10.79
N ASP A 185 5.79 -13.04 -9.85
CA ASP A 185 4.88 -14.18 -10.06
C ASP A 185 3.44 -13.68 -10.37
N ILE A 186 2.96 -12.66 -9.65
CA ILE A 186 1.64 -12.07 -9.89
C ILE A 186 1.59 -11.42 -11.28
N LEU A 187 2.65 -10.74 -11.71
CA LEU A 187 2.70 -10.09 -13.02
C LEU A 187 2.74 -11.10 -14.16
N ASP A 188 3.47 -12.20 -13.98
CA ASP A 188 3.52 -13.30 -14.94
C ASP A 188 2.14 -13.98 -15.09
N GLU A 189 1.41 -14.17 -13.99
CA GLU A 189 0.03 -14.70 -14.01
C GLU A 189 -0.96 -13.79 -14.75
N LEU A 190 -0.69 -12.47 -14.76
CA LEU A 190 -1.51 -11.49 -15.48
C LEU A 190 -1.16 -11.39 -16.98
N SER A 191 -0.13 -12.09 -17.44
CA SER A 191 0.31 -12.06 -18.84
C SER A 191 -0.80 -12.53 -19.79
N GLY A 192 -1.04 -11.75 -20.85
CA GLY A 192 -2.08 -12.04 -21.84
C GLY A 192 -3.49 -11.60 -21.44
N ALA A 193 -3.72 -11.11 -20.22
CA ALA A 193 -4.99 -10.50 -19.84
C ALA A 193 -5.17 -9.16 -20.57
N CYS A 194 -6.34 -8.95 -21.18
CA CYS A 194 -6.66 -7.71 -21.89
C CYS A 194 -7.47 -6.71 -21.03
N TRP A 195 -8.05 -7.17 -19.92
CA TRP A 195 -8.95 -6.39 -19.07
C TRP A 195 -8.57 -6.58 -17.61
N PHE A 196 -8.48 -5.48 -16.86
CA PHE A 196 -8.13 -5.48 -15.44
C PHE A 196 -9.20 -4.77 -14.65
N SER A 197 -9.46 -5.26 -13.44
CA SER A 197 -10.32 -4.60 -12.46
C SER A 197 -9.64 -4.64 -11.11
N LYS A 198 -9.69 -3.53 -10.37
CA LYS A 198 -9.07 -3.40 -9.05
C LYS A 198 -10.15 -3.12 -8.02
N LEU A 199 -10.14 -3.88 -6.94
CA LEU A 199 -11.01 -3.68 -5.79
C LEU A 199 -10.12 -3.34 -4.58
N ASP A 200 -10.47 -2.26 -3.87
CA ASP A 200 -9.81 -1.87 -2.63
C ASP A 200 -10.79 -1.97 -1.46
N LEU A 201 -10.36 -2.62 -0.38
CA LEU A 201 -11.20 -2.82 0.80
C LEU A 201 -11.13 -1.58 1.70
N ARG A 202 -12.29 -0.91 1.88
CA ARG A 202 -12.41 0.24 2.80
C ARG A 202 -12.00 -0.16 4.22
N SER A 203 -10.91 0.41 4.72
CA SER A 203 -10.39 0.11 6.06
C SER A 203 -10.28 -1.41 6.31
N GLY A 204 -9.73 -2.17 5.36
CA GLY A 204 -9.79 -3.64 5.33
C GLY A 204 -9.47 -4.35 6.66
N TYR A 205 -8.55 -3.83 7.47
CA TYR A 205 -8.27 -4.38 8.81
C TYR A 205 -9.47 -4.37 9.75
N HIS A 206 -10.30 -3.32 9.72
CA HIS A 206 -11.50 -3.22 10.55
C HIS A 206 -12.63 -4.15 10.09
N GLN A 207 -12.51 -4.75 8.90
CA GLN A 207 -13.47 -5.73 8.38
C GLN A 207 -13.15 -7.17 8.84
N ILE A 208 -11.99 -7.39 9.46
CA ILE A 208 -11.61 -8.69 10.02
C ILE A 208 -11.94 -8.68 11.52
N ARG A 209 -12.90 -9.54 11.91
CA ARG A 209 -13.33 -9.65 13.30
C ARG A 209 -12.26 -10.34 14.15
N LEU A 210 -11.99 -9.79 15.33
CA LEU A 210 -11.22 -10.48 16.37
C LEU A 210 -11.96 -11.75 16.83
N ALA A 211 -11.21 -12.82 17.08
CA ALA A 211 -11.77 -14.00 17.70
C ALA A 211 -12.24 -13.67 19.12
N GLU A 212 -13.28 -14.37 19.57
CA GLU A 212 -13.88 -14.15 20.88
C GLU A 212 -12.87 -14.48 21.97
N GLY A 213 -12.63 -13.54 22.88
CA GLY A 213 -11.60 -13.64 23.92
C GLY A 213 -10.24 -13.06 23.53
N GLU A 214 -10.07 -12.52 22.32
CA GLU A 214 -8.83 -11.84 21.91
C GLU A 214 -8.89 -10.32 22.09
N GLU A 215 -10.08 -9.76 22.30
CA GLU A 215 -10.34 -8.31 22.32
C GLU A 215 -9.47 -7.59 23.33
N TYR A 216 -9.29 -8.20 24.51
CA TYR A 216 -8.52 -7.65 25.62
C TYR A 216 -7.07 -7.32 25.25
N LYS A 217 -6.47 -8.05 24.31
CA LYS A 217 -5.07 -7.85 23.88
C LYS A 217 -4.88 -6.55 23.10
N THR A 218 -5.95 -6.10 22.44
CA THR A 218 -5.97 -4.88 21.61
C THR A 218 -6.35 -3.62 22.38
N ALA A 219 -6.59 -3.73 23.69
CA ALA A 219 -7.02 -2.59 24.50
C ALA A 219 -5.99 -1.45 24.50
N PHE A 220 -6.50 -0.23 24.44
CA PHE A 220 -5.69 0.99 24.37
C PHE A 220 -6.21 2.08 25.29
N GLN A 221 -5.32 2.99 25.66
CA GLN A 221 -5.68 4.15 26.46
C GLN A 221 -5.50 5.45 25.72
N THR A 222 -6.45 6.34 25.97
CA THR A 222 -6.38 7.74 25.58
C THR A 222 -6.34 8.61 26.83
N HIS A 223 -6.30 9.92 26.64
CA HIS A 223 -6.40 10.86 27.75
C HIS A 223 -7.80 10.93 28.39
N SER A 224 -8.82 10.40 27.71
CA SER A 224 -10.22 10.45 28.13
C SER A 224 -10.79 9.10 28.58
N GLY A 225 -10.06 8.00 28.40
CA GLY A 225 -10.53 6.69 28.84
C GLY A 225 -9.70 5.51 28.34
N HIS A 226 -10.23 4.32 28.63
CA HIS A 226 -9.68 3.03 28.26
C HIS A 226 -10.70 2.28 27.40
N TYR A 227 -10.23 1.73 26.28
CA TYR A 227 -11.06 1.15 25.23
C TYR A 227 -10.51 -0.21 24.83
#